data_AF-A0A959NK98-F1
#
_entry.id   AF-A0A959NK98-F1
#
_cell.length_a   1.000
_cell.length_b   1.000
_cell.length_c   1.000
_cell.angle_alpha   90.00
_cell.angle_beta   90.00
_cell.angle_gamma   90.00
#
_symmetry.space_group_name_H-M   'P 1'
#
loop_
_entity.id
_entity.type
_entity.pdbx_description
1 polymer ?
#
loop_
_entity_poly.entity_id
_entity_poly.type
_entity_poly.pdbx_seq_one_letter_code
_entity_poly.pdbx_strand_id
1 'polypeptide(L)' 'YINSFKNTIKVKYGADVIVGTHPIPQKYFNIHKELNTWGSPEWEDLIKPTLADEKTRLAYD' A
#
# COMPACT_ATOMS: atom_id res chain seq x y z
N TYR A 1 -12.03 4.78 4.13
CA TYR A 1 -12.41 3.44 4.62
C TYR A 1 -11.23 2.70 5.27
N ILE A 2 -10.07 2.57 4.61
CA ILE A 2 -8.89 1.88 5.16
C ILE A 2 -8.42 2.48 6.50
N ASN A 3 -8.35 3.80 6.62
CA ASN A 3 -7.96 4.46 7.87
C ASN A 3 -8.90 4.13 9.04
N SER A 4 -10.21 4.08 8.78
CA SER A 4 -11.20 3.68 9.79
C SER A 4 -10.94 2.25 10.26
N PHE A 5 -10.65 1.32 9.35
CA PHE A 5 -10.30 -0.06 9.70
C PHE A 5 -9.03 -0.15 10.56
N LYS A 6 -7.95 0.54 10.16
CA LYS A 6 -6.70 0.62 10.95
C LYS A 6 -6.98 1.12 12.37
N ASN A 7 -7.77 2.18 12.51
CA ASN A 7 -8.14 2.76 13.79
C ASN A 7 -8.98 1.80 14.64
N THR A 8 -9.91 1.06 14.05
CA THR A 8 -10.69 0.04 14.77
C THR A 8 -9.78 -1.03 15.36
N ILE A 9 -8.82 -1.55 14.60
CA ILE A 9 -7.88 -2.56 15.09
C ILE A 9 -6.98 -1.98 16.18
N LYS A 10 -6.48 -0.75 16.00
CA LYS A 10 -5.68 -0.05 17.01
C LYS A 10 -6.42 0.16 18.32
N VAL A 11 -7.67 0.62 18.26
CA VAL A 11 -8.51 0.84 19.46
C VAL A 11 -8.87 -0.48 20.14
N LYS A 12 -9.24 -1.51 19.37
CA LYS A 12 -9.72 -2.78 19.93
C LYS A 12 -8.61 -3.66 20.48
N TYR A 13 -7.42 -3.62 19.89
CA TYR A 13 -6.35 -4.56 20.19
C TYR A 13 -5.02 -3.90 20.60
N GLY A 14 -4.93 -2.57 20.60
CA GLY A 14 -3.71 -1.85 20.97
C GLY A 14 -2.55 -2.04 19.99
N ALA A 15 -2.82 -2.56 18.79
CA ALA A 15 -1.79 -2.88 17.80
C ALA A 15 -1.77 -1.87 16.64
N ASP A 16 -0.58 -1.44 16.23
CA ASP A 16 -0.41 -0.65 15.02
C ASP A 16 -0.58 -1.51 13.77
N VAL A 17 -1.27 -0.96 12.77
CA VAL A 17 -1.56 -1.66 11.51
C VAL A 17 -0.72 -1.07 10.38
N ILE A 18 0.02 -1.93 9.71
CA ILE A 18 0.67 -1.66 8.42
C ILE A 18 -0.18 -2.27 7.30
N VAL A 19 -0.28 -1.56 6.18
CA VAL A 19 -1.12 -1.99 5.05
C VAL A 19 -0.24 -2.66 4.00
N GLY A 20 -0.53 -3.94 3.76
CA GLY A 20 0.20 -4.78 2.84
C GLY A 20 1.50 -5.33 3.45
N THR A 21 1.85 -6.55 3.06
CA THR A 21 3.04 -7.29 3.54
C THR A 21 3.93 -7.76 2.40
N HIS A 22 3.45 -7.68 1.16
CA HIS A 22 4.16 -8.13 -0.04
C HIS A 22 4.40 -6.95 -0.98
N PRO A 23 5.50 -6.96 -1.76
CA PRO A 23 5.76 -5.94 -2.76
C PRO A 23 4.61 -5.79 -3.77
N ILE A 24 4.32 -4.55 -4.16
CA ILE A 24 3.37 -4.25 -5.24
C ILE A 24 3.99 -4.69 -6.58
N PRO A 25 3.39 -5.61 -7.34
CA PRO A 25 3.95 -6.04 -8.61
C PRO A 25 3.99 -4.93 -9.66
N GLN A 26 4.90 -5.04 -10.63
CA GLN A 26 5.12 -3.99 -11.62
C GLN A 26 3.87 -3.70 -12.48
N LYS A 27 3.09 -4.73 -12.86
CA LYS A 27 1.85 -4.53 -13.63
C LYS A 27 0.81 -3.69 -12.88
N TYR A 28 0.68 -3.89 -11.57
CA TYR A 28 -0.24 -3.11 -10.73
C TYR A 28 0.25 -1.68 -10.58
N PHE A 29 1.55 -1.50 -10.31
CA PHE A 29 2.14 -0.17 -10.22
C PHE A 29 1.88 0.67 -11.48
N ASN A 30 2.06 0.07 -12.66
CA ASN A 30 1.83 0.76 -13.94
C ASN A 30 0.36 1.19 -14.11
N ILE A 31 -0.58 0.28 -13.86
CA ILE A 31 -2.02 0.58 -13.98
C ILE A 31 -2.43 1.69 -13.01
N HIS A 32 -2.02 1.58 -11.74
CA HIS A 32 -2.39 2.57 -10.73
C HIS A 32 -1.76 3.94 -10.97
N LYS A 33 -0.57 3.98 -11.60
CA LYS A 33 0.09 5.20 -12.06
C LYS A 33 -0.65 5.84 -13.24
N GLU A 34 -1.05 5.06 -14.24
CA GLU A 34 -1.82 5.57 -15.39
C GLU A 34 -3.18 6.12 -14.97
N LEU A 35 -3.86 5.42 -14.05
CA LEU A 35 -5.16 5.85 -13.51
C LEU A 35 -5.05 6.94 -12.43
N ASN A 36 -3.83 7.31 -12.01
CA ASN A 36 -3.56 8.25 -10.92
C ASN A 36 -4.31 7.95 -9.59
N THR A 37 -4.60 6.67 -9.35
CA THR A 37 -5.40 6.22 -8.20
C THR A 37 -4.65 6.32 -6.86
N TRP A 38 -3.32 6.42 -6.90
CA TRP A 38 -2.44 6.59 -5.74
C TRP A 38 -1.83 8.00 -5.62
N GLY A 39 -2.30 8.97 -6.43
CA GLY A 39 -1.73 10.31 -6.45
C GLY A 39 -2.08 11.21 -5.24
N SER A 40 -2.78 10.68 -4.22
CA SER A 40 -3.07 11.45 -3.00
C SER A 40 -2.06 11.13 -1.89
N PRO A 41 -1.74 12.10 -1.00
CA PRO A 41 -0.80 11.87 0.11
C PRO A 41 -1.20 10.69 1.00
N GLU A 42 -2.50 10.49 1.21
CA GLU A 42 -3.01 9.34 1.98
C GLU A 42 -2.61 8.00 1.34
N TRP A 43 -2.66 7.89 0.02
CA TRP A 43 -2.26 6.66 -0.67
C TRP A 43 -0.76 6.46 -0.68
N GLU A 44 0.02 7.54 -0.85
CA GLU A 44 1.48 7.46 -0.78
C GLU A 44 1.96 6.86 0.55
N ASP A 45 1.42 7.33 1.68
CA ASP A 45 1.75 6.77 3.01
C ASP A 45 1.29 5.32 3.17
N LEU A 46 0.15 4.94 2.59
CA LEU A 46 -0.39 3.59 2.70
C LEU A 46 0.41 2.56 1.89
N ILE A 47 0.89 2.93 0.69
CA ILE A 47 1.62 2.01 -0.19
C ILE A 47 3.12 2.01 0.07
N LYS A 48 3.67 3.04 0.71
CA LYS A 48 5.10 3.16 1.05
C LYS A 48 5.74 1.85 1.59
N PRO A 49 5.15 1.11 2.54
CA PRO A 49 5.76 -0.13 3.04
C PRO A 49 5.84 -1.26 2.00
N THR A 50 5.03 -1.22 0.95
CA THR A 50 4.94 -2.26 -0.09
C THR A 50 5.44 -1.81 -1.46
N LEU A 51 5.77 -0.52 -1.62
CA LEU A 51 6.37 0.01 -2.83
C LEU A 51 7.89 -0.28 -2.85
N ALA A 52 8.23 -1.51 -3.24
CA ALA A 52 9.61 -1.93 -3.41
C ALA A 52 10.26 -1.33 -4.68
N ASP A 53 11.57 -1.53 -4.83
CA ASP A 53 12.32 -1.19 -6.03
C ASP A 53 11.83 -1.98 -7.26
N GLU A 54 12.12 -1.47 -8.46
CA GLU A 54 11.64 -2.05 -9.71
C GLU A 54 12.04 -3.51 -9.90
N LYS A 55 13.27 -3.91 -9.52
CA LYS A 55 13.72 -5.30 -9.66
C LYS A 55 12.88 -6.22 -8.78
N THR A 56 12.61 -5.80 -7.54
CA THR A 56 11.72 -6.55 -6.63
C THR A 56 10.29 -6.58 -7.17
N ARG A 57 9.76 -5.46 -7.69
CA ARG A 57 8.40 -5.43 -8.27
C ARG A 57 8.24 -6.33 -9.50
N LEU A 58 9.27 -6.45 -10.33
CA LEU A 58 9.30 -7.35 -11.49
C LEU A 58 9.38 -8.82 -11.08
N ALA A 59 10.04 -9.13 -9.96
CA ALA A 59 10.12 -10.51 -9.45
C ALA A 59 8.78 -11.03 -8.89
N TYR A 60 7.85 -10.12 -8.55
CA TYR A 60 6.53 -10.41 -7.99
C TYR A 60 5.39 -10.32 -9.03
N ASP A 61 5.71 -10.08 -10.30
CA ASP A 61 4.73 -9.93 -11.38
C ASP A 61 4.03 -11.23 -11.79
#